data_AF-A0AAW6F307-F1
#
_entry.id   AF-A0AAW6F307-F1
#
_cell.length_a   1.000
_cell.length_b   1.000
_cell.length_c   1.000
_cell.angle_alpha   90.00
_cell.angle_beta   90.00
_cell.angle_gamma   90.00
#
_symmetry.space_group_name_H-M   'P 1'
#
loop_
_entity.id
_entity.type
_entity.pdbx_description
1 polymer ?
#
loop_
_entity_poly.entity_id
_entity_poly.type
_entity_poly.pdbx_seq_one_letter_code
_entity_poly.pdbx_strand_id
1 'polypeptide(L)'
;MNHTDFYARIRAIKEMEYRELYAAIELHGASYEWNSNDGECPVIAVNTGSVQLAPADVLICRVTIENGNLRLYGVENEYGNEVNFRPDEAFAGHLSYIIDCLPPVNGVDDVTTLKTEEEAV
;
A
#
# COMPACT_ATOMS: atom_id res chain seq x y z
N MET A 1 12.50 27.77 -14.78
CA MET A 1 13.45 26.86 -15.46
C MET A 1 12.65 25.73 -16.09
N ASN A 2 12.97 25.30 -17.31
CA ASN A 2 12.36 24.10 -17.88
C ASN A 2 12.95 22.88 -17.17
N HIS A 3 12.10 22.00 -16.67
CA HIS A 3 12.51 20.74 -16.03
C HIS A 3 11.49 19.65 -16.35
N THR A 4 11.91 18.40 -16.23
CA THR A 4 10.99 17.25 -16.29
C THR A 4 10.01 17.35 -15.13
N ASP A 5 8.73 17.15 -15.42
CA ASP A 5 7.70 17.04 -14.38
C ASP A 5 7.75 15.65 -13.73
N PHE A 6 8.68 15.48 -12.79
CA PHE A 6 8.79 14.25 -12.01
C PHE A 6 7.59 14.04 -11.09
N TYR A 7 6.90 15.11 -10.70
CA TYR A 7 5.72 15.01 -9.86
C TYR A 7 4.58 14.28 -10.59
N ALA A 8 4.30 14.65 -11.85
CA ALA A 8 3.33 13.93 -12.67
C ALA A 8 3.71 12.45 -12.87
N ARG A 9 5.00 12.14 -13.09
CA ARG A 9 5.48 10.76 -13.24
C ARG A 9 5.31 9.94 -11.96
N ILE A 10 5.66 10.51 -10.80
CA ILE A 10 5.49 9.86 -9.50
C ILE A 10 4.02 9.60 -9.21
N ARG A 11 3.14 10.54 -9.55
CA ARG A 11 1.70 10.34 -9.39
C ARG A 11 1.20 9.13 -10.20
N ALA A 12 1.59 9.03 -11.47
CA ALA A 12 1.19 7.92 -12.32
C ALA A 12 1.69 6.56 -11.78
N ILE A 13 2.91 6.52 -11.24
CA ILE A 13 3.45 5.31 -10.58
C ILE A 13 2.59 4.94 -9.37
N LYS A 14 2.31 5.89 -8.48
CA LYS A 14 1.49 5.64 -7.29
C LYS A 14 0.06 5.20 -7.63
N GLU A 15 -0.52 5.70 -8.72
CA GLU A 15 -1.83 5.25 -9.22
C GLU A 15 -1.79 3.81 -9.74
N MET A 16 -0.68 3.38 -10.37
CA MET A 16 -0.49 1.97 -10.75
C MET A 16 -0.36 1.08 -9.51
N GLU A 17 0.52 1.45 -8.57
CA GLU A 17 0.71 0.69 -7.34
C GLU A 17 -0.58 0.57 -6.51
N TYR A 18 -1.38 1.63 -6.46
CA TYR A 18 -2.68 1.61 -5.80
C TYR A 18 -3.61 0.55 -6.41
N ARG A 19 -3.72 0.51 -7.75
CA ARG A 19 -4.60 -0.44 -8.45
C ARG A 19 -4.15 -1.88 -8.24
N GLU A 20 -2.84 -2.13 -8.33
CA GLU A 20 -2.26 -3.45 -8.13
C GLU A 20 -2.44 -3.93 -6.69
N LEU A 21 -2.20 -3.07 -5.69
CA LEU A 21 -2.44 -3.41 -4.29
C LEU A 21 -3.93 -3.61 -4.02
N TYR A 22 -4.81 -2.81 -4.62
CA TYR A 22 -6.26 -2.97 -4.47
C TYR A 22 -6.70 -4.35 -4.97
N ALA A 23 -6.27 -4.73 -6.18
CA ALA A 23 -6.57 -6.04 -6.76
C ALA A 23 -6.00 -7.20 -5.91
N ALA A 24 -4.77 -7.06 -5.40
CA ALA A 24 -4.18 -8.05 -4.50
C ALA A 24 -5.04 -8.25 -3.24
N ILE A 25 -5.46 -7.15 -2.60
CA ILE A 25 -6.27 -7.22 -1.37
C ILE A 25 -7.69 -7.75 -1.65
N GLU A 26 -8.27 -7.49 -2.82
CA GLU A 26 -9.52 -8.14 -3.24
C GLU A 26 -9.38 -9.66 -3.33
N LEU A 27 -8.27 -10.17 -3.89
CA LEU A 27 -8.01 -11.62 -3.93
C LEU A 27 -7.90 -12.22 -2.52
N HIS A 28 -7.37 -11.47 -1.55
CA HIS A 28 -7.31 -11.86 -0.15
C HIS A 28 -8.66 -11.74 0.60
N GLY A 29 -9.75 -11.39 -0.08
CA GLY A 29 -11.08 -11.24 0.55
C GLY A 29 -11.31 -9.86 1.16
N ALA A 30 -10.77 -8.82 0.53
CA ALA A 30 -10.87 -7.40 0.90
C ALA A 30 -10.15 -6.99 2.20
N SER A 31 -9.41 -7.89 2.84
CA SER A 31 -8.54 -7.59 3.98
C SER A 31 -7.43 -8.62 4.09
N TYR A 32 -6.22 -8.16 4.38
CA TYR A 32 -5.10 -9.00 4.75
C TYR A 32 -4.44 -8.47 6.03
N GLU A 33 -4.16 -9.36 6.98
CA GLU A 33 -3.52 -9.06 8.25
C GLU A 33 -2.28 -9.93 8.41
N TRP A 34 -1.13 -9.30 8.64
CA TRP A 34 0.11 -10.01 8.92
C TRP A 34 0.09 -10.46 10.38
N ASN A 35 0.32 -11.75 10.60
CA ASN A 35 0.61 -12.25 11.93
C ASN A 35 2.06 -11.89 12.27
N SER A 36 2.25 -11.00 13.24
CA SER A 36 3.57 -10.58 13.71
C SER A 36 4.46 -11.73 14.21
N ASN A 37 3.90 -12.92 14.42
CA ASN A 37 4.63 -14.12 14.84
C ASN A 37 5.14 -14.99 13.68
N ASP A 38 4.62 -14.83 12.46
CA ASP A 38 4.84 -15.78 11.34
C ASP A 38 5.75 -15.22 10.21
N GLY A 39 6.20 -13.96 10.30
CA GLY A 39 7.08 -13.34 9.32
C GLY A 39 7.27 -11.84 9.57
N GLU A 40 8.29 -11.24 8.94
CA GLU A 40 8.52 -9.79 9.04
C GLU A 40 7.40 -9.05 8.30
N CYS A 41 6.56 -8.34 9.06
CA CYS A 41 5.58 -7.40 8.51
C CYS A 41 6.31 -6.33 7.66
N PRO A 42 5.75 -5.90 6.51
CA PRO A 42 6.43 -4.93 5.67
C PRO A 42 6.56 -3.60 6.43
N VAL A 43 7.75 -3.02 6.41
CA VAL A 43 8.02 -1.69 6.97
C VAL A 43 8.14 -0.69 5.82
N ILE A 44 7.34 0.37 5.85
CA ILE A 44 7.35 1.39 4.80
C ILE A 44 7.49 2.80 5.36
N ALA A 45 8.06 3.69 4.55
CA ALA A 45 8.10 5.11 4.86
C ALA A 45 6.77 5.76 4.50
N VAL A 46 6.20 6.51 5.45
CA VAL A 46 4.92 7.20 5.28
C VAL A 46 5.07 8.65 5.75
N ASN A 47 4.56 9.59 4.96
CA ASN A 47 4.40 10.96 5.40
C ASN A 47 2.96 11.17 5.86
N THR A 48 2.67 10.81 7.12
CA THR A 48 1.30 10.87 7.66
C THR A 48 0.79 12.30 7.84
N GLY A 49 1.67 13.31 7.88
CA GLY A 49 1.41 14.76 7.89
C GLY A 49 0.52 15.32 9.02
N SER A 50 -0.24 14.46 9.67
CA SER A 50 -1.33 14.69 10.62
C SER A 50 -1.02 14.03 11.96
N VAL A 51 -0.16 13.00 11.97
CA VAL A 51 0.29 12.29 13.17
C VAL A 51 1.73 12.68 13.53
N GLN A 52 2.62 12.79 12.55
CA GLN A 52 4.01 13.24 12.73
C GLN A 52 4.43 14.28 11.69
N LEU A 53 5.29 15.21 12.11
CA LEU A 53 5.83 16.28 11.27
C LEU A 53 6.88 15.79 10.26
N ALA A 54 7.47 14.62 10.51
CA ALA A 54 8.46 13.98 9.66
C ALA A 54 7.91 12.66 9.12
N PRO A 55 8.42 12.19 7.97
CA PRO A 55 8.21 10.81 7.54
C PRO A 55 8.56 9.81 8.64
N ALA A 56 7.75 8.78 8.76
CA ALA A 56 7.90 7.72 9.76
C ALA A 56 8.03 6.36 9.07
N ASP A 57 8.82 5.48 9.66
CA ASP A 57 8.83 4.07 9.31
C ASP A 57 7.66 3.38 10.02
N VAL A 58 6.78 2.75 9.25
CA VAL A 58 5.57 2.11 9.74
C VAL A 58 5.60 0.64 9.39
N LEU A 59 5.52 -0.20 10.43
CA LEU A 59 5.31 -1.64 10.30
C LEU A 59 3.84 -1.90 10.00
N ILE A 60 3.54 -2.45 8.83
CA ILE A 60 2.18 -2.67 8.35
C ILE A 60 1.61 -3.95 8.94
N CYS A 61 0.55 -3.82 9.73
CA CYS A 61 -0.14 -4.94 10.35
C CYS A 61 -1.32 -5.40 9.50
N ARG A 62 -2.02 -4.48 8.82
CA ARG A 62 -3.22 -4.80 8.06
C ARG A 62 -3.44 -3.84 6.91
N VAL A 63 -3.89 -4.38 5.77
CA VAL A 63 -4.41 -3.61 4.64
C VAL A 63 -5.82 -4.10 4.33
N THR A 64 -6.77 -3.18 4.15
CA THR A 64 -8.17 -3.52 3.90
C THR A 64 -8.84 -2.50 2.99
N ILE A 65 -9.90 -2.94 2.30
CA ILE A 65 -10.76 -2.08 1.50
C ILE A 65 -11.98 -1.70 2.33
N GLU A 66 -12.08 -0.41 2.68
CA GLU A 66 -13.18 0.15 3.44
C GLU A 66 -13.91 1.20 2.59
N ASN A 67 -15.22 1.04 2.43
CA ASN A 67 -16.03 1.94 1.59
C ASN A 67 -15.45 2.12 0.18
N GLY A 68 -14.94 1.03 -0.42
CA GLY A 68 -14.33 1.02 -1.76
C GLY A 68 -12.94 1.68 -1.84
N ASN A 69 -12.28 1.97 -0.72
CA ASN A 69 -10.97 2.59 -0.70
C ASN A 69 -9.98 1.78 0.15
N LEU A 70 -8.73 1.68 -0.31
CA LEU A 70 -7.68 1.07 0.50
C LEU A 70 -7.39 1.89 1.76
N ARG A 71 -7.22 1.18 2.87
CA ARG A 71 -6.75 1.68 4.16
C ARG A 71 -5.61 0.82 4.64
N LEU A 72 -4.54 1.47 5.07
CA LEU A 72 -3.37 0.82 5.65
C LEU A 72 -3.32 1.11 7.15
N TYR A 73 -3.06 0.06 7.91
CA TYR A 73 -2.94 0.07 9.36
C TYR A 73 -1.58 -0.48 9.75
N GLY A 74 -0.91 0.22 10.66
CA GLY A 74 0.39 -0.21 11.13
C GLY A 74 0.77 0.44 12.44
N VAL A 75 2.00 0.16 12.85
CA VAL A 75 2.61 0.70 14.06
C VAL A 75 3.86 1.45 13.64
N GLU A 76 3.97 2.72 14.02
CA GLU A 76 5.21 3.48 13.76
C GLU A 76 6.34 2.99 14.67
N ASN A 77 7.54 2.90 14.11
CA ASN A 77 8.66 2.18 14.69
C ASN A 77 9.36 2.92 15.84
N GLU A 78 9.15 4.22 16.01
CA GLU A 78 9.90 5.05 16.96
C GLU A 78 9.25 5.04 18.36
N TYR A 79 7.93 5.22 18.44
CA TYR A 79 7.19 5.25 19.72
C TYR A 79 6.11 4.17 19.82
N GLY A 80 5.94 3.33 18.80
CA GLY A 80 4.98 2.23 18.81
C GLY A 80 3.52 2.68 18.69
N ASN A 81 3.26 3.89 18.18
CA ASN A 81 1.89 4.36 18.00
C ASN A 81 1.19 3.64 16.84
N GLU A 82 -0.07 3.26 17.06
CA GLU A 82 -0.92 2.80 15.97
C GLU A 82 -1.22 3.97 15.02
N VAL A 83 -1.05 3.72 13.74
CA VAL A 83 -1.33 4.67 12.67
C VAL A 83 -2.25 4.04 11.64
N ASN A 84 -3.21 4.84 11.16
CA ASN A 84 -3.98 4.54 9.97
C ASN A 84 -3.76 5.67 8.96
N PHE A 85 -3.57 5.30 7.70
CA PHE A 85 -3.25 6.26 6.66
C PHE A 85 -3.77 5.78 5.31
N ARG A 86 -3.83 6.72 4.36
CA ARG A 86 -4.23 6.50 2.99
C ARG A 86 -3.02 6.08 2.15
N PRO A 87 -3.20 5.29 1.08
CA PRO A 87 -2.08 4.88 0.22
C PRO A 87 -1.30 6.05 -0.39
N ASP A 88 -1.95 7.20 -0.61
CA ASP A 88 -1.29 8.39 -1.15
C ASP A 88 -0.31 9.06 -0.17
N GLU A 89 -0.30 8.66 1.09
CA GLU A 89 0.66 9.14 2.11
C GLU A 89 1.98 8.33 2.12
N ALA A 90 2.00 7.16 1.47
CA ALA A 90 3.23 6.37 1.28
C ALA A 90 4.11 6.96 0.17
N PHE A 91 5.42 6.76 0.24
CA PHE A 91 6.31 7.11 -0.88
C PHE A 91 6.13 6.14 -2.05
N ALA A 92 6.44 6.59 -3.27
CA ALA A 92 6.40 5.71 -4.44
C ALA A 92 7.33 4.51 -4.25
N GLY A 93 6.90 3.33 -4.68
CA GLY A 93 7.56 2.05 -4.52
C GLY A 93 7.19 1.29 -3.24
N HIS A 94 6.59 1.96 -2.25
CA HIS A 94 6.27 1.30 -0.97
C HIS A 94 5.01 0.46 -1.04
N LEU A 95 4.02 0.86 -1.85
CA LEU A 95 2.82 0.04 -2.05
C LEU A 95 3.16 -1.23 -2.83
N SER A 96 4.04 -1.17 -3.84
CA SER A 96 4.53 -2.38 -4.53
C SER A 96 5.31 -3.30 -3.60
N TYR A 97 6.12 -2.75 -2.69
CA TYR A 97 6.83 -3.56 -1.70
C TYR A 97 5.87 -4.31 -0.76
N ILE A 98 4.71 -3.73 -0.41
CA ILE A 98 3.67 -4.45 0.34
C ILE A 98 3.14 -5.64 -0.48
N ILE A 99 2.95 -5.48 -1.79
CA ILE A 99 2.51 -6.57 -2.68
C ILE A 99 3.53 -7.71 -2.69
N ASP A 100 4.83 -7.40 -2.77
CA ASP A 100 5.90 -8.40 -2.72
C ASP A 100 5.88 -9.23 -1.42
N CYS A 101 5.26 -8.69 -0.36
CA CYS A 101 5.14 -9.32 0.96
C CYS A 101 3.79 -10.05 1.16
N LEU A 102 2.90 -10.04 0.17
CA LEU A 102 1.65 -10.80 0.20
C LEU A 102 1.87 -12.22 -0.34
N PRO A 103 1.31 -13.26 0.32
CA PRO A 103 1.38 -14.61 -0.22
C PRO A 103 0.46 -14.75 -1.44
N PRO A 104 0.84 -15.52 -2.48
CA PRO A 104 -0.03 -15.81 -3.61
C PRO A 104 -1.36 -16.42 -3.18
N VAL A 105 -2.45 -16.07 -3.88
CA VAL A 105 -3.79 -16.58 -3.57
C VAL A 105 -4.31 -17.44 -4.72
N ASN A 106 -4.71 -18.68 -4.43
CA ASN A 106 -5.30 -19.60 -5.42
C ASN A 106 -4.46 -19.77 -6.70
N GLY A 107 -3.12 -19.66 -6.59
CA GLY A 107 -2.21 -19.75 -7.72
C GLY A 107 -2.10 -18.47 -8.57
N VAL A 108 -2.68 -17.35 -8.12
CA VAL A 108 -2.47 -16.02 -8.68
C VAL A 108 -1.33 -15.33 -7.95
N ASP A 109 -0.28 -14.97 -8.69
CA ASP A 109 0.92 -14.26 -8.24
C ASP A 109 1.24 -13.02 -9.09
N ASP A 110 0.40 -12.69 -10.08
CA ASP A 110 0.54 -11.52 -10.95
C ASP A 110 -0.76 -10.69 -10.96
N VAL A 111 -0.68 -9.51 -10.36
CA VAL A 111 -1.80 -8.55 -10.30
C VAL A 111 -1.73 -7.48 -11.39
N THR A 112 -0.66 -7.43 -12.19
CA THR A 112 -0.49 -6.45 -13.28
C THR A 112 -1.41 -6.72 -14.47
N THR A 113 -1.90 -7.95 -14.58
CA THR A 113 -2.80 -8.42 -15.64
C THR A 113 -4.28 -8.42 -15.23
N LEU A 114 -4.57 -8.14 -13.96
CA LEU A 114 -5.92 -8.07 -13.45
C LEU A 114 -6.54 -6.74 -13.86
N LYS A 115 -7.49 -6.81 -14.79
CA LYS A 115 -8.29 -5.64 -15.18
C LYS A 115 -9.28 -5.35 -14.04
N THR A 116 -9.22 -4.15 -13.48
CA THR A 116 -10.37 -3.57 -12.77
C THR A 116 -11.55 -3.52 -13.75
N GLU A 117 -12.75 -3.91 -13.31
CA GLU A 117 -13.95 -4.03 -14.16
C GLU A 117 -14.28 -2.73 -14.95
N GLU A 118 -13.73 -1.58 -14.55
CA GLU A 118 -13.83 -0.31 -15.29
C GLU A 118 -13.08 -0.28 -16.64
N GLU A 119 -12.14 -1.19 -16.91
CA GLU A 119 -11.41 -1.27 -18.19
C GLU A 119 -12.03 -2.30 -19.18
N ALA A 120 -13.17 -2.91 -18.81
CA ALA A 120 -13.83 -3.96 -19.59
C ALA A 120 -15.10 -3.51 -20.35
N VAL A 121 -15.43 -2.21 -20.33
CA VAL A 121 -16.62 -1.63 -21.00
C VAL A 121 -16.23 -0.58 -22.04
#